data_AF-A0AAV3ZQA7-F1
#
_entry.id   AF-A0AAV3ZQA7-F1
#
_cell.length_a   1.000
_cell.length_b   1.000
_cell.length_c   1.000
_cell.angle_alpha   90.00
_cell.angle_beta   90.00
_cell.angle_gamma   90.00
#
_symmetry.space_group_name_H-M   'P 1'
#
loop_
_entity.id
_entity.type
_entity.pdbx_description
1 polymer ?
#
loop_
_entity_poly.entity_id
_entity_poly.type
_entity_poly.pdbx_seq_one_letter_code
_entity_poly.pdbx_strand_id
1 'polypeptide(L)'
;MLENCGANVIAVINDNNRVNQSFFKKFTQQSPETPWIVQSPSDIQRPLFLLYDPVHLIKNIRNNWMTEKSQTLEFSVPGQEEKLLAKWSDLKDIFQATRLRDPDRQVIDSTPAGERILNLLHQWAQLAQSMSPRKVRERALTRDTAEALSWTCRCLADLARYLLQTEKSYRHDYVLLGFFQQDDLERHFGHFRMSAGCNFYLSVEDVLNTHAIDRTQFMLQQTHDDLDYKQSLHSCSLCNKKLTEAELILLDDLSQEAFNTSPDEKLSLYYIAGYISSKHRELASNEPANIPESMYVQTLNRGGLQFPCTNLFNLSLLAYVFFIKTPERLCRNRFIKILEDFPQLFHLELNIQKPALARITNILMKRFASYHATTNEGQDRRKIAKLSSSTNKQ
;
A
#
# COMPACT_ATOMS: atom_id res chain seq x y z
N MET A 1 15.72 -7.49 -13.25
CA MET A 1 14.96 -6.95 -12.10
C MET A 1 13.83 -7.87 -11.69
N LEU A 2 12.80 -8.09 -12.52
CA LEU A 2 11.69 -9.01 -12.18
C LEU A 2 12.18 -10.43 -11.80
N GLU A 3 13.12 -10.98 -12.56
CA GLU A 3 13.66 -12.31 -12.27
C GLU A 3 14.55 -12.35 -11.02
N ASN A 4 15.21 -11.24 -10.69
CA ASN A 4 15.96 -11.11 -9.43
C ASN A 4 15.01 -11.13 -8.23
N CYS A 5 13.73 -10.79 -8.43
CA CYS A 5 12.67 -10.89 -7.44
C CYS A 5 11.97 -12.27 -7.44
N GLY A 6 12.45 -13.24 -8.21
CA GLY A 6 11.92 -14.60 -8.26
C GLY A 6 10.79 -14.84 -9.28
N ALA A 7 10.45 -13.84 -10.12
CA ALA A 7 9.46 -14.03 -11.18
C ALA A 7 10.03 -14.75 -12.40
N ASN A 8 9.23 -15.62 -13.03
CA ASN A 8 9.59 -16.28 -14.29
C ASN A 8 8.87 -15.60 -15.46
N VAL A 9 9.56 -14.75 -16.21
CA VAL A 9 8.95 -13.96 -17.29
C VAL A 9 8.82 -14.79 -18.57
N ILE A 10 7.67 -15.42 -18.80
CA ILE A 10 7.48 -16.35 -19.93
C ILE A 10 7.06 -15.67 -21.23
N ALA A 11 6.35 -14.54 -21.18
CA ALA A 11 5.85 -13.88 -22.37
C ALA A 11 5.93 -12.35 -22.29
N VAL A 12 6.02 -11.71 -23.45
CA VAL A 12 5.86 -10.27 -23.66
C VAL A 12 4.69 -10.06 -24.62
N ILE A 13 3.73 -9.25 -24.20
CA ILE A 13 2.51 -8.98 -24.98
C ILE A 13 2.51 -7.50 -25.35
N ASN A 14 2.35 -7.20 -26.64
CA ASN A 14 2.31 -5.84 -27.17
C ASN A 14 1.10 -5.62 -28.08
N ASP A 15 0.72 -4.37 -28.32
CA ASP A 15 -0.22 -4.05 -29.40
C ASP A 15 0.40 -4.31 -30.79
N ASN A 16 -0.42 -4.33 -31.84
CA ASN A 16 0.05 -4.48 -33.21
C ASN A 16 0.40 -3.13 -33.90
N ASN A 17 0.88 -2.14 -33.15
CA ASN A 17 1.36 -0.87 -33.73
C ASN A 17 2.75 -1.06 -34.37
N ARG A 18 3.06 -0.27 -35.41
CA ARG A 18 4.33 -0.27 -36.15
C ARG A 18 5.58 -0.16 -35.26
N VAL A 19 5.50 0.60 -34.16
CA VAL A 19 6.62 0.72 -33.19
C VAL A 19 6.86 -0.63 -32.51
N ASN A 20 5.81 -1.29 -32.05
CA ASN A 20 5.88 -2.57 -31.36
C ASN A 20 6.23 -3.74 -32.29
N GLN A 21 5.75 -3.71 -33.54
CA GLN A 21 6.23 -4.62 -34.58
C GLN A 21 7.74 -4.47 -34.83
N SER A 22 8.24 -3.22 -34.86
CA SER A 22 9.67 -2.95 -35.02
C SER A 22 10.47 -3.40 -33.80
N PHE A 23 9.90 -3.28 -32.60
CA PHE A 23 10.47 -3.82 -31.38
C PHE A 23 10.62 -5.34 -31.46
N PHE A 24 9.58 -6.10 -31.81
CA PHE A 24 9.69 -7.55 -31.98
C PHE A 24 10.71 -7.94 -33.05
N LYS A 25 10.73 -7.27 -34.21
CA LYS A 25 11.71 -7.55 -35.28
C LYS A 25 13.18 -7.46 -34.85
N LYS A 26 13.49 -6.72 -33.77
CA LYS A 26 14.86 -6.67 -33.21
C LYS A 26 15.27 -7.98 -32.54
N PHE A 27 14.33 -8.78 -32.05
CA PHE A 27 14.62 -10.03 -31.34
C PHE A 27 14.52 -11.27 -32.25
N THR A 28 13.85 -11.17 -33.39
CA THR A 28 13.38 -12.33 -34.16
C THR A 28 14.40 -12.84 -35.18
N GLN A 29 15.61 -12.26 -35.22
CA GLN A 29 16.62 -12.56 -36.25
C GLN A 29 17.26 -13.95 -36.10
N GLN A 30 17.08 -14.61 -34.96
CA GLN A 30 17.80 -15.85 -34.61
C GLN A 30 17.09 -17.13 -35.07
N SER A 31 15.76 -17.15 -35.14
CA SER A 31 14.96 -18.35 -35.45
C SER A 31 13.85 -18.04 -36.46
N PRO A 32 14.10 -18.19 -37.78
CA PRO A 32 13.14 -17.81 -38.81
C PRO A 32 11.85 -18.64 -38.81
N GLU A 33 11.90 -19.88 -38.34
CA GLU A 33 10.75 -20.80 -38.33
C GLU A 33 9.79 -20.51 -37.17
N THR A 34 10.32 -20.05 -36.04
CA THR A 34 9.58 -19.70 -34.83
C THR A 34 9.97 -18.29 -34.34
N PRO A 35 9.74 -17.24 -35.15
CA PRO A 35 10.20 -15.89 -34.83
C PRO A 35 9.53 -15.34 -33.57
N TRP A 36 8.38 -15.88 -33.16
CA TRP A 36 7.70 -15.55 -31.90
C TRP A 36 8.34 -16.13 -30.64
N ILE A 37 9.37 -16.97 -30.77
CA ILE A 37 10.11 -17.55 -29.64
C ILE A 37 11.52 -16.99 -29.66
N VAL A 38 11.94 -16.38 -28.57
CA VAL A 38 13.30 -15.85 -28.39
C VAL A 38 13.88 -16.35 -27.09
N GLN A 39 15.19 -16.25 -26.93
CA GLN A 39 15.85 -16.70 -25.71
C GLN A 39 15.61 -15.69 -24.57
N SER A 40 15.28 -16.17 -23.37
CA SER A 40 15.22 -15.29 -22.20
C SER A 40 16.60 -14.67 -21.93
N PRO A 41 16.69 -13.35 -21.67
CA PRO A 41 17.95 -12.70 -21.37
C PRO A 41 18.53 -13.10 -20.00
N SER A 42 17.72 -13.71 -19.13
CA SER A 42 18.10 -14.11 -17.77
C SER A 42 18.26 -15.62 -17.61
N ASP A 43 17.68 -16.42 -18.51
CA ASP A 43 17.80 -17.88 -18.53
C ASP A 43 17.92 -18.39 -19.97
N ILE A 44 19.14 -18.77 -20.35
CA ILE A 44 19.49 -19.30 -21.68
C ILE A 44 18.66 -20.54 -22.05
N GLN A 45 18.18 -21.32 -21.08
CA GLN A 45 17.40 -22.53 -21.31
C GLN A 45 15.88 -22.27 -21.32
N ARG A 46 15.43 -21.02 -21.14
CA ARG A 46 14.01 -20.69 -21.11
C ARG A 46 13.60 -19.86 -22.33
N PRO A 47 12.57 -20.30 -23.08
CA PRO A 47 11.99 -19.48 -24.12
C PRO A 47 11.25 -18.28 -23.52
N LEU A 48 11.26 -17.19 -24.27
CA LEU A 48 10.46 -16.00 -24.09
C LEU A 48 9.55 -15.86 -25.31
N PHE A 49 8.24 -15.86 -25.08
CA PHE A 49 7.23 -15.81 -26.14
C PHE A 49 6.80 -14.37 -26.43
N LEU A 50 6.78 -13.99 -27.70
CA LEU A 50 6.42 -12.65 -28.16
C LEU A 50 5.01 -12.71 -28.76
N LEU A 51 4.06 -12.02 -28.14
CA LEU A 51 2.64 -12.07 -28.47
C LEU A 51 2.12 -10.69 -28.86
N TYR A 52 1.22 -10.65 -29.84
CA TYR A 52 0.36 -9.48 -30.02
C TYR A 52 -0.90 -9.67 -29.21
N ASP A 53 -1.43 -8.59 -28.65
CA ASP A 53 -2.65 -8.61 -27.85
C ASP A 53 -3.86 -9.12 -28.68
N PRO A 54 -4.47 -10.26 -28.30
CA PRO A 54 -5.58 -10.83 -29.04
C PRO A 54 -6.79 -9.89 -29.14
N VAL A 55 -7.06 -9.07 -28.12
CA VAL A 55 -8.20 -8.15 -28.12
C VAL A 55 -8.02 -7.07 -29.20
N HIS A 56 -6.84 -6.47 -29.29
CA HIS A 56 -6.49 -5.57 -30.39
C HIS A 56 -6.52 -6.24 -31.76
N LEU A 57 -6.13 -7.51 -31.88
CA LEU A 57 -6.25 -8.24 -33.14
C LEU A 57 -7.71 -8.43 -33.58
N ILE A 58 -8.61 -8.80 -32.67
CA ILE A 58 -10.05 -8.90 -32.98
C ILE A 58 -10.62 -7.54 -33.39
N LYS A 59 -10.24 -6.45 -32.68
CA LYS A 59 -10.60 -5.08 -33.07
C LYS A 59 -10.11 -4.76 -34.49
N ASN A 60 -8.88 -5.15 -34.84
CA ASN A 60 -8.31 -4.96 -36.17
C ASN A 60 -9.06 -5.77 -37.24
N ILE A 61 -9.38 -7.04 -36.99
CA ILE A 61 -10.15 -7.89 -37.92
C ILE A 61 -11.52 -7.27 -38.20
N ARG A 62 -12.24 -6.82 -37.17
CA ARG A 62 -13.51 -6.09 -37.32
C ARG A 62 -13.35 -4.85 -38.19
N ASN A 63 -12.35 -4.01 -37.90
CA ASN A 63 -12.08 -2.80 -38.68
C ASN A 63 -11.74 -3.13 -40.14
N ASN A 64 -11.03 -4.23 -40.37
CA ASN A 64 -10.75 -4.73 -41.70
C ASN A 64 -12.06 -5.07 -42.44
N TRP A 65 -12.94 -5.86 -41.85
CA TRP A 65 -14.26 -6.16 -42.45
C TRP A 65 -15.03 -4.90 -42.83
N MET A 66 -15.10 -3.92 -41.94
CA MET A 66 -15.88 -2.69 -42.17
C MET A 66 -15.28 -1.78 -43.26
N THR A 67 -13.94 -1.79 -43.40
CA THR A 67 -13.21 -0.91 -44.33
C THR A 67 -12.92 -1.56 -45.68
N GLU A 68 -13.03 -2.88 -45.79
CA GLU A 68 -12.92 -3.60 -47.05
C GLU A 68 -14.13 -3.27 -47.95
N LYS A 69 -13.90 -3.01 -49.24
CA LYS A 69 -14.92 -2.47 -50.15
C LYS A 69 -16.16 -3.35 -50.28
N SER A 70 -15.98 -4.66 -50.31
CA SER A 70 -17.07 -5.64 -50.40
C SER A 70 -17.66 -6.00 -49.03
N GLN A 71 -17.03 -5.57 -47.93
CA GLN A 71 -17.34 -5.96 -46.56
C GLN A 71 -17.37 -7.48 -46.35
N THR A 72 -16.60 -8.22 -47.17
CA THR A 72 -16.45 -9.66 -47.08
C THR A 72 -14.97 -10.03 -46.97
N LEU A 73 -14.68 -11.16 -46.36
CA LEU A 73 -13.35 -11.77 -46.36
C LEU A 73 -13.43 -13.12 -47.05
N GLU A 74 -12.49 -13.37 -47.95
CA GLU A 74 -12.33 -14.63 -48.67
C GLU A 74 -11.22 -15.45 -48.01
N PHE A 75 -11.52 -16.71 -47.68
CA PHE A 75 -10.56 -17.63 -47.08
C PHE A 75 -10.75 -19.05 -47.61
N SER A 76 -9.72 -19.87 -47.46
CA SER A 76 -9.74 -21.29 -47.84
C SER A 76 -9.53 -22.13 -46.59
N VAL A 77 -10.49 -23.00 -46.28
CA VAL A 77 -10.35 -23.93 -45.17
C VAL A 77 -9.27 -24.97 -45.51
N PRO A 78 -8.32 -25.27 -44.59
CA PRO A 78 -7.32 -26.30 -44.84
C PRO A 78 -7.97 -27.63 -45.27
N GLY A 79 -7.56 -28.16 -46.43
CA GLY A 79 -8.12 -29.39 -47.00
C GLY A 79 -9.37 -29.22 -47.86
N GLN A 80 -9.84 -27.99 -48.07
CA GLN A 80 -10.93 -27.68 -49.00
C GLN A 80 -10.41 -26.78 -50.13
N GLU A 81 -10.75 -27.09 -51.37
CA GLU A 81 -10.40 -26.25 -52.53
C GLU A 81 -11.33 -25.05 -52.67
N GLU A 82 -12.55 -25.16 -52.14
CA GLU A 82 -13.55 -24.09 -52.22
C GLU A 82 -13.16 -22.91 -51.35
N LYS A 83 -13.30 -21.71 -51.93
CA LYS A 83 -13.13 -20.46 -51.20
C LYS A 83 -14.45 -20.06 -50.56
N LEU A 84 -14.40 -19.75 -49.28
CA LEU A 84 -15.55 -19.29 -48.52
C LEU A 84 -15.49 -17.77 -48.36
N LEU A 85 -16.67 -17.15 -48.35
CA LEU A 85 -16.85 -15.74 -48.06
C LEU A 85 -17.49 -15.59 -46.69
N ALA A 86 -16.84 -14.85 -45.79
CA ALA A 86 -17.42 -14.49 -44.50
C ALA A 86 -17.74 -13.00 -44.41
N LYS A 87 -18.87 -12.71 -43.78
CA LYS A 87 -19.36 -11.37 -43.42
C LYS A 87 -19.29 -11.19 -41.91
N TRP A 88 -19.22 -9.93 -41.48
CA TRP A 88 -19.34 -9.61 -40.05
C TRP A 88 -20.69 -10.02 -39.44
N SER A 89 -21.77 -10.07 -40.24
CA SER A 89 -23.07 -10.59 -39.82
C SER A 89 -22.98 -12.03 -39.34
N ASP A 90 -22.20 -12.87 -40.05
CA ASP A 90 -22.09 -14.29 -39.73
C ASP A 90 -21.51 -14.50 -38.33
N LEU A 91 -20.57 -13.63 -37.92
CA LEU A 91 -20.04 -13.62 -36.55
C LEU A 91 -21.06 -13.15 -35.52
N LYS A 92 -21.92 -12.18 -35.85
CA LYS A 92 -23.00 -11.74 -34.95
C LYS A 92 -24.02 -12.87 -34.75
N ASP A 93 -24.38 -13.56 -35.82
CA ASP A 93 -25.31 -14.68 -35.79
C ASP A 93 -24.74 -15.82 -34.93
N ILE A 94 -23.45 -16.13 -35.11
CA ILE A 94 -22.72 -17.09 -34.26
C ILE A 94 -22.69 -16.65 -32.79
N PHE A 95 -22.47 -15.37 -32.50
CA PHE A 95 -22.41 -14.86 -31.13
C PHE A 95 -23.76 -14.89 -30.43
N GLN A 96 -24.85 -14.61 -31.17
CA GLN A 96 -26.21 -14.65 -30.66
C GLN A 96 -26.71 -16.09 -30.46
N ALA A 97 -26.15 -17.06 -31.19
CA ALA A 97 -26.43 -18.47 -30.95
C ALA A 97 -25.96 -18.86 -29.54
N THR A 98 -26.91 -19.27 -28.69
CA THR A 98 -26.61 -19.69 -27.32
C THR A 98 -25.81 -21.00 -27.36
N ARG A 99 -24.57 -20.97 -26.87
CA ARG A 99 -23.69 -22.16 -26.78
C ARG A 99 -23.51 -22.59 -25.33
N LEU A 100 -24.42 -23.43 -24.84
CA LEU A 100 -24.23 -24.11 -23.56
C LEU A 100 -23.20 -25.23 -23.75
N ARG A 101 -22.18 -25.28 -22.89
CA ARG A 101 -21.12 -26.31 -22.88
C ARG A 101 -20.29 -26.39 -24.17
N ASP A 102 -19.87 -25.24 -24.70
CA ASP A 102 -18.99 -25.17 -25.88
C ASP A 102 -17.64 -25.87 -25.61
N PRO A 103 -17.31 -26.99 -26.28
CA PRO A 103 -16.02 -27.67 -26.13
C PRO A 103 -14.83 -26.79 -26.51
N ASP A 104 -15.04 -25.78 -27.35
CA ASP A 104 -13.98 -24.87 -27.82
C ASP A 104 -13.65 -23.78 -26.80
N ARG A 105 -14.42 -23.70 -25.70
CA ARG A 105 -14.18 -22.78 -24.58
C ARG A 105 -13.60 -23.48 -23.34
N GLN A 106 -13.26 -24.76 -23.46
CA GLN A 106 -12.61 -25.48 -22.38
C GLN A 106 -11.17 -24.98 -22.16
N VAL A 107 -10.64 -25.26 -20.97
CA VAL A 107 -9.24 -24.97 -20.65
C VAL A 107 -8.33 -25.83 -21.52
N ILE A 108 -7.13 -25.35 -21.83
CA ILE A 108 -6.16 -26.14 -22.58
C ILE A 108 -5.37 -26.98 -21.59
N ASP A 109 -5.50 -28.30 -21.66
CA ASP A 109 -4.77 -29.25 -20.83
C ASP A 109 -4.00 -30.25 -21.70
N SER A 110 -3.35 -31.24 -21.08
CA SER A 110 -2.62 -32.29 -21.80
C SER A 110 -3.51 -33.38 -22.40
N THR A 111 -4.84 -33.23 -22.37
CA THR A 111 -5.77 -34.22 -22.92
C THR A 111 -5.94 -34.03 -24.44
N PRO A 112 -6.54 -35.00 -25.16
CA PRO A 112 -6.88 -34.83 -26.57
C PRO A 112 -7.80 -33.63 -26.85
N ALA A 113 -8.60 -33.20 -25.87
CA ALA A 113 -9.45 -32.02 -26.01
C ALA A 113 -8.60 -30.73 -26.03
N GLY A 114 -7.60 -30.63 -25.15
CA GLY A 114 -6.63 -29.54 -25.17
C GLY A 114 -5.84 -29.49 -26.48
N GLU A 115 -5.31 -30.62 -26.96
CA GLU A 115 -4.57 -30.66 -28.24
C GLU A 115 -5.45 -30.27 -29.44
N ARG A 116 -6.75 -30.58 -29.42
CA ARG A 116 -7.70 -30.12 -30.44
C ARG A 116 -7.79 -28.58 -30.47
N ILE A 117 -7.79 -27.91 -29.32
CA ILE A 117 -7.79 -26.43 -29.25
C ILE A 117 -6.47 -25.86 -29.82
N LEU A 118 -5.34 -26.49 -29.52
CA LEU A 118 -4.04 -26.09 -30.06
C LEU A 118 -3.97 -26.26 -31.59
N ASN A 119 -4.55 -27.33 -32.11
CA ASN A 119 -4.69 -27.54 -33.55
C ASN A 119 -5.63 -26.51 -34.20
N LEU A 120 -6.70 -26.13 -33.51
CA LEU A 120 -7.59 -25.06 -33.96
C LEU A 120 -6.84 -23.73 -34.09
N LEU A 121 -5.98 -23.37 -33.13
CA LEU A 121 -5.12 -22.18 -33.25
C LEU A 121 -4.22 -22.24 -34.49
N HIS A 122 -3.60 -23.40 -34.77
CA HIS A 122 -2.79 -23.57 -35.98
C HIS A 122 -3.61 -23.43 -37.26
N GLN A 123 -4.84 -23.94 -37.28
CA GLN A 123 -5.77 -23.75 -38.41
C GLN A 123 -6.11 -22.26 -38.59
N TRP A 124 -6.41 -21.54 -37.50
CA TRP A 124 -6.62 -20.08 -37.55
C TRP A 124 -5.39 -19.34 -38.09
N ALA A 125 -4.18 -19.77 -37.73
CA ALA A 125 -2.96 -19.19 -38.28
C ALA A 125 -2.85 -19.39 -39.80
N GLN A 126 -3.18 -20.58 -40.31
CA GLN A 126 -3.20 -20.86 -41.74
C GLN A 126 -4.29 -20.05 -42.47
N LEU A 127 -5.47 -19.96 -41.87
CA LEU A 127 -6.58 -19.15 -42.38
C LEU A 127 -6.18 -17.68 -42.49
N ALA A 128 -5.55 -17.13 -41.45
CA ALA A 128 -5.04 -15.76 -41.45
C ALA A 128 -4.09 -15.49 -42.63
N GLN A 129 -3.19 -16.43 -42.92
CA GLN A 129 -2.27 -16.33 -44.06
C GLN A 129 -3.01 -16.42 -45.40
N SER A 130 -4.03 -17.27 -45.51
CA SER A 130 -4.86 -17.35 -46.73
C SER A 130 -5.62 -16.05 -47.01
N MET A 131 -5.98 -15.30 -45.95
CA MET A 131 -6.64 -14.00 -46.02
C MET A 131 -5.67 -12.83 -46.21
N SER A 132 -4.38 -13.08 -46.43
CA SER A 132 -3.39 -12.04 -46.66
C SER A 132 -3.42 -11.55 -48.13
N PRO A 133 -3.36 -10.23 -48.38
CA PRO A 133 -3.44 -9.69 -49.73
C PRO A 133 -2.12 -9.91 -50.49
N ARG A 134 -2.21 -10.32 -51.76
CA ARG A 134 -1.01 -10.53 -52.62
C ARG A 134 -0.45 -9.24 -53.20
N LYS A 135 -1.32 -8.32 -53.63
CA LYS A 135 -0.93 -7.01 -54.20
C LYS A 135 -1.89 -5.92 -53.74
N VAL A 136 -3.15 -6.04 -54.13
CA VAL A 136 -4.23 -5.13 -53.71
C VAL A 136 -5.05 -5.84 -52.65
N ARG A 137 -5.50 -5.07 -51.65
CA ARG A 137 -6.44 -5.56 -50.64
C ARG A 137 -7.84 -5.62 -51.25
N GLU A 138 -8.31 -6.83 -51.50
CA GLU A 138 -9.65 -7.15 -51.95
C GLU A 138 -10.09 -8.42 -51.21
N ARG A 139 -11.23 -8.36 -50.52
CA ARG A 139 -11.76 -9.47 -49.71
C ARG A 139 -10.72 -10.07 -48.75
N ALA A 140 -9.82 -9.25 -48.23
CA ALA A 140 -8.65 -9.69 -47.49
C ALA A 140 -8.41 -8.81 -46.26
N LEU A 141 -7.73 -9.37 -45.27
CA LEU A 141 -7.16 -8.62 -44.15
C LEU A 141 -6.07 -7.68 -44.67
N THR A 142 -5.63 -6.71 -43.87
CA THR A 142 -4.33 -6.09 -44.13
C THR A 142 -3.23 -7.12 -43.90
N ARG A 143 -2.13 -6.97 -44.62
CA ARG A 143 -0.94 -7.81 -44.44
C ARG A 143 -0.49 -7.85 -42.98
N ASP A 144 -0.40 -6.69 -42.32
CA ASP A 144 -0.02 -6.59 -40.91
C ASP A 144 -1.00 -7.32 -39.97
N THR A 145 -2.30 -7.30 -40.25
CA THR A 145 -3.30 -8.00 -39.42
C THR A 145 -3.20 -9.51 -39.63
N ALA A 146 -3.06 -9.95 -40.89
CA ALA A 146 -2.89 -11.37 -41.23
C ALA A 146 -1.62 -11.96 -40.62
N GLU A 147 -0.48 -11.25 -40.75
CA GLU A 147 0.81 -11.65 -40.18
C GLU A 147 0.73 -11.71 -38.65
N ALA A 148 0.20 -10.67 -37.98
CA ALA A 148 0.10 -10.64 -36.53
C ALA A 148 -0.90 -11.67 -35.95
N LEU A 149 -2.00 -11.95 -36.66
CA LEU A 149 -2.94 -13.00 -36.27
C LEU A 149 -2.29 -14.39 -36.40
N SER A 150 -1.64 -14.67 -37.54
CA SER A 150 -0.91 -15.91 -37.74
C SER A 150 0.19 -16.10 -36.70
N TRP A 151 0.92 -15.03 -36.38
CA TRP A 151 1.97 -15.02 -35.36
C TRP A 151 1.41 -15.39 -33.98
N THR A 152 0.35 -14.69 -33.57
CA THR A 152 -0.22 -14.83 -32.23
C THR A 152 -0.85 -16.21 -32.03
N CYS A 153 -1.57 -16.73 -33.02
CA CYS A 153 -2.15 -18.07 -32.95
C CYS A 153 -1.07 -19.16 -32.79
N ARG A 154 0.01 -19.11 -33.58
CA ARG A 154 1.13 -20.07 -33.46
C ARG A 154 1.85 -19.92 -32.11
N CYS A 155 2.10 -18.69 -31.70
CA CYS A 155 2.77 -18.38 -30.44
C CYS A 155 1.97 -18.85 -29.23
N LEU A 156 0.65 -18.61 -29.18
CA LEU A 156 -0.21 -19.13 -28.10
C LEU A 156 -0.21 -20.66 -28.06
N ALA A 157 -0.21 -21.32 -29.22
CA ALA A 157 -0.15 -22.78 -29.28
C ALA A 157 1.18 -23.31 -28.72
N ASP A 158 2.32 -22.74 -29.14
CA ASP A 158 3.64 -23.17 -28.68
C ASP A 158 3.88 -22.82 -27.20
N LEU A 159 3.41 -21.66 -26.76
CA LEU A 159 3.45 -21.25 -25.35
C LEU A 159 2.65 -22.22 -24.49
N ALA A 160 1.43 -22.57 -24.90
CA ALA A 160 0.60 -23.48 -24.15
C ALA A 160 1.23 -24.88 -24.07
N ARG A 161 1.76 -25.40 -25.19
CA ARG A 161 2.51 -26.68 -25.18
C ARG A 161 3.69 -26.63 -24.23
N TYR A 162 4.47 -25.56 -24.27
CA TYR A 162 5.61 -25.39 -23.38
C TYR A 162 5.21 -25.40 -21.90
N LEU A 163 4.17 -24.66 -21.51
CA LEU A 163 3.70 -24.62 -20.12
C LEU A 163 3.17 -25.98 -19.62
N LEU A 164 2.57 -26.78 -20.50
CA LEU A 164 2.04 -28.11 -20.18
C LEU A 164 3.12 -29.19 -20.11
N GLN A 165 4.15 -29.09 -20.96
CA GLN A 165 5.14 -30.15 -21.18
C GLN A 165 6.49 -29.88 -20.52
N THR A 166 6.75 -28.68 -20.01
CA THR A 166 8.02 -28.35 -19.36
C THR A 166 8.26 -29.24 -18.13
N GLU A 167 9.50 -29.71 -17.96
CA GLU A 167 9.92 -30.47 -16.77
C GLU A 167 10.32 -29.55 -15.59
N LYS A 168 10.24 -28.22 -15.77
CA LYS A 168 10.59 -27.26 -14.73
C LYS A 168 9.50 -27.21 -13.64
N SER A 169 9.85 -26.66 -12.48
CA SER A 169 8.97 -26.57 -11.30
C SER A 169 7.67 -25.78 -11.53
N TYR A 170 7.59 -24.99 -12.61
CA TYR A 170 6.43 -24.20 -13.00
C TYR A 170 5.57 -24.86 -14.10
N ARG A 171 5.66 -26.18 -14.29
CA ARG A 171 4.73 -26.93 -15.16
C ARG A 171 3.29 -26.70 -14.72
N HIS A 172 2.40 -26.45 -15.68
CA HIS A 172 0.98 -26.28 -15.43
C HIS A 172 0.18 -27.50 -15.88
N ASP A 173 -0.91 -27.81 -15.18
CA ASP A 173 -1.84 -28.87 -15.59
C ASP A 173 -2.82 -28.39 -16.66
N TYR A 174 -3.09 -27.08 -16.68
CA TYR A 174 -3.90 -26.42 -17.70
C TYR A 174 -3.43 -24.98 -17.94
N VAL A 175 -3.77 -24.44 -19.12
CA VAL A 175 -3.42 -23.09 -19.57
C VAL A 175 -4.70 -22.35 -19.95
N LEU A 176 -4.87 -21.15 -19.38
CA LEU A 176 -5.95 -20.23 -19.71
C LEU A 176 -5.42 -19.14 -20.63
N LEU A 177 -5.80 -19.20 -21.92
CA LEU A 177 -5.33 -18.22 -22.89
C LEU A 177 -5.78 -16.78 -22.58
N GLY A 178 -6.85 -16.62 -21.80
CA GLY A 178 -7.36 -15.32 -21.35
C GLY A 178 -6.43 -14.53 -20.43
N PHE A 179 -5.33 -15.12 -19.95
CA PHE A 179 -4.28 -14.37 -19.24
C PHE A 179 -3.24 -13.75 -20.18
N PHE A 180 -3.22 -14.13 -21.46
CA PHE A 180 -2.25 -13.62 -22.43
C PHE A 180 -2.83 -12.48 -23.25
N GLN A 181 -3.27 -11.42 -22.55
CA GLN A 181 -3.83 -10.20 -23.11
C GLN A 181 -3.46 -8.98 -22.27
N GLN A 182 -3.75 -7.78 -22.77
CA GLN A 182 -3.40 -6.51 -22.11
C GLN A 182 -4.55 -5.88 -21.31
N ASP A 183 -5.66 -6.59 -21.09
CA ASP A 183 -6.84 -6.06 -20.38
C ASP A 183 -6.53 -5.53 -18.97
N ASP A 184 -5.64 -6.19 -18.22
CA ASP A 184 -5.23 -5.71 -16.88
C ASP A 184 -4.48 -4.38 -16.95
N LEU A 185 -3.71 -4.16 -18.02
CA LEU A 185 -3.04 -2.89 -18.29
C LEU A 185 -4.06 -1.80 -18.68
N GLU A 186 -5.02 -2.11 -19.57
CA GLU A 186 -6.10 -1.19 -19.93
C GLU A 186 -6.96 -0.81 -18.70
N ARG A 187 -7.22 -1.79 -17.82
CA ARG A 187 -7.90 -1.58 -16.54
C ARG A 187 -7.11 -0.65 -15.62
N HIS A 188 -5.78 -0.81 -15.55
CA HIS A 188 -4.93 0.08 -14.77
C HIS A 188 -4.91 1.51 -15.35
N PHE A 189 -4.95 1.67 -16.67
CA PHE A 189 -5.18 2.99 -17.28
C PHE A 189 -6.54 3.59 -16.91
N GLY A 190 -7.57 2.75 -16.77
CA GLY A 190 -8.86 3.15 -16.22
C GLY A 190 -8.76 3.66 -14.78
N HIS A 191 -7.98 2.98 -13.94
CA HIS A 191 -7.72 3.39 -12.55
C HIS A 191 -7.13 4.79 -12.46
N PHE A 192 -6.15 5.13 -13.30
CA PHE A 192 -5.61 6.50 -13.35
C PHE A 192 -6.66 7.53 -13.70
N ARG A 193 -7.51 7.25 -14.71
CA ARG A 193 -8.58 8.17 -15.10
C ARG A 193 -9.58 8.37 -13.97
N MET A 194 -9.97 7.28 -13.30
CA MET A 194 -10.89 7.33 -12.17
C MET A 194 -10.32 8.13 -11.01
N SER A 195 -9.03 7.95 -10.70
CA SER A 195 -8.34 8.66 -9.62
C SER A 195 -8.25 10.17 -9.87
N ALA A 196 -8.23 10.59 -11.15
CA ALA A 196 -8.30 11.99 -11.56
C ALA A 196 -9.74 12.46 -11.89
N GLY A 197 -10.77 11.90 -11.24
CA GLY A 197 -12.16 12.34 -11.40
C GLY A 197 -12.76 11.99 -12.76
N CYS A 198 -12.41 10.84 -13.32
CA CYS A 198 -12.80 10.39 -14.67
C CYS A 198 -12.29 11.30 -15.80
N ASN A 199 -11.19 12.04 -15.58
CA ASN A 199 -10.60 12.87 -16.62
C ASN A 199 -10.01 12.01 -17.74
N PHE A 200 -10.45 12.22 -18.98
CA PHE A 200 -9.91 11.54 -20.15
C PHE A 200 -8.49 12.01 -20.51
N TYR A 201 -8.15 13.27 -20.23
CA TYR A 201 -6.86 13.86 -20.54
C TYR A 201 -6.03 13.97 -19.27
N LEU A 202 -5.41 12.85 -18.88
CA LEU A 202 -4.50 12.78 -17.75
C LEU A 202 -3.18 13.49 -18.06
N SER A 203 -2.67 14.25 -17.10
CA SER A 203 -1.29 14.72 -17.12
C SER A 203 -0.35 13.64 -16.59
N VAL A 204 0.95 13.80 -16.84
CA VAL A 204 1.98 12.92 -16.25
C VAL A 204 1.97 13.04 -14.72
N GLU A 205 1.70 14.24 -14.20
CA GLU A 205 1.63 14.50 -12.77
C GLU A 205 0.48 13.73 -12.11
N ASP A 206 -0.68 13.64 -12.75
CA ASP A 206 -1.83 12.85 -12.25
C ASP A 206 -1.47 11.36 -12.11
N VAL A 207 -0.76 10.82 -13.09
CA VAL A 207 -0.31 9.42 -13.08
C VAL A 207 0.71 9.18 -11.97
N LEU A 208 1.69 10.08 -11.80
CA LEU A 208 2.70 9.99 -10.75
C LEU A 208 2.07 10.10 -9.35
N ASN A 209 1.12 11.01 -9.16
CA ASN A 209 0.42 11.19 -7.89
C ASN A 209 -0.43 9.95 -7.55
N THR A 210 -1.15 9.40 -8.53
CA THR A 210 -1.92 8.17 -8.32
C THR A 210 -1.01 7.00 -7.95
N HIS A 211 0.12 6.84 -8.64
CA HIS A 211 1.12 5.84 -8.28
C HIS A 211 1.72 6.03 -6.88
N ALA A 212 1.97 7.27 -6.46
CA ALA A 212 2.46 7.56 -5.12
C ALA A 212 1.43 7.16 -4.04
N ILE A 213 0.14 7.40 -4.31
CA ILE A 213 -0.96 6.97 -3.45
C ILE A 213 -1.02 5.43 -3.39
N ASP A 214 -1.06 4.74 -4.53
CA ASP A 214 -1.10 3.28 -4.61
C ASP A 214 0.08 2.65 -3.85
N ARG A 215 1.30 3.18 -4.05
CA ARG A 215 2.50 2.72 -3.33
C ARG A 215 2.37 2.92 -1.82
N THR A 216 1.85 4.07 -1.38
CA THR A 216 1.64 4.35 0.05
C THR A 216 0.64 3.37 0.65
N GLN A 217 -0.46 3.08 -0.06
CA GLN A 217 -1.44 2.08 0.37
C GLN A 217 -0.82 0.69 0.48
N PHE A 218 -0.02 0.26 -0.50
CA PHE A 218 0.70 -1.01 -0.42
C PHE A 218 1.68 -1.04 0.75
N MET A 219 2.41 0.04 1.02
CA MET A 219 3.33 0.12 2.15
C MET A 219 2.58 -0.01 3.49
N LEU A 220 1.43 0.65 3.64
CA LEU A 220 0.59 0.56 4.83
C LEU A 220 0.01 -0.86 5.04
N GLN A 221 -0.33 -1.56 3.95
CA GLN A 221 -0.78 -2.96 3.99
C GLN A 221 0.36 -3.93 4.29
N GLN A 222 1.60 -3.63 3.91
CA GLN A 222 2.75 -4.50 4.16
C GLN A 222 3.34 -4.32 5.57
N THR A 223 3.04 -3.21 6.26
CA THR A 223 3.43 -2.98 7.66
C THR A 223 2.64 -3.81 8.69
N HIS A 224 1.95 -4.88 8.27
CA HIS A 224 1.39 -5.90 9.15
C HIS A 224 2.49 -6.86 9.69
N ASP A 225 3.53 -6.31 10.34
CA ASP A 225 3.82 -6.89 11.64
C ASP A 225 2.58 -6.53 12.46
N ASP A 226 1.76 -7.51 12.84
CA ASP A 226 0.62 -7.28 13.73
C ASP A 226 1.14 -6.48 14.93
N LEU A 227 0.90 -5.17 14.95
CA LEU A 227 1.01 -4.37 16.16
C LEU A 227 0.10 -5.08 17.15
N ASP A 228 0.68 -5.77 18.14
CA ASP A 228 -0.08 -6.57 19.08
C ASP A 228 -0.88 -5.65 20.01
N TYR A 229 -2.04 -5.19 19.53
CA TYR A 229 -3.00 -4.41 20.29
C TYR A 229 -3.58 -5.21 21.47
N LYS A 230 -3.30 -6.52 21.61
CA LYS A 230 -3.78 -7.32 22.75
C LYS A 230 -3.06 -6.90 24.03
N GLN A 231 -1.79 -6.53 23.97
CA GLN A 231 -1.04 -5.96 25.08
C GLN A 231 -1.06 -4.42 25.03
N SER A 232 -2.08 -3.80 25.62
CA SER A 232 -2.00 -2.38 25.92
C SER A 232 -0.86 -2.15 26.91
N LEU A 233 0.25 -1.55 26.43
CA LEU A 233 1.44 -1.19 27.23
C LEU A 233 1.05 -0.37 28.48
N HIS A 234 -0.02 0.42 28.35
CA HIS A 234 -0.59 1.29 29.39
C HIS A 234 -1.39 0.56 30.49
N SER A 235 -1.56 -0.77 30.39
CA SER A 235 -2.28 -1.54 31.41
C SER A 235 -1.39 -1.81 32.64
N CYS A 236 -1.86 -1.44 33.83
CA CYS A 236 -1.16 -1.81 35.07
C CYS A 236 -1.38 -3.30 35.36
N SER A 237 -0.30 -4.04 35.66
CA SER A 237 -0.37 -5.48 35.97
C SER A 237 -1.23 -5.83 37.19
N LEU A 238 -1.54 -4.84 38.06
CA LEU A 238 -2.34 -5.05 39.26
C LEU A 238 -3.82 -4.68 39.08
N CYS A 239 -4.16 -3.67 38.26
CA CYS A 239 -5.56 -3.29 38.05
C CYS A 239 -6.10 -3.66 36.67
N ASN A 240 -5.24 -4.11 35.75
CA ASN A 240 -5.53 -4.50 34.37
C ASN A 240 -6.37 -3.50 33.55
N LYS A 241 -6.44 -2.25 34.01
CA LYS A 241 -7.21 -1.19 33.34
C LYS A 241 -6.40 -0.59 32.20
N LYS A 242 -6.92 -0.73 30.98
CA LYS A 242 -6.41 -0.07 29.76
C LYS A 242 -6.81 1.42 29.74
N LEU A 243 -6.27 2.19 28.81
CA LEU A 243 -6.77 3.55 28.53
C LEU A 243 -8.22 3.47 28.06
N THR A 244 -9.07 4.38 28.54
CA THR A 244 -10.46 4.52 28.07
C THR A 244 -10.51 5.42 26.84
N GLU A 245 -11.61 5.35 26.08
CA GLU A 245 -11.83 6.22 24.91
C GLU A 245 -11.77 7.72 25.30
N ALA A 246 -12.31 8.09 26.45
CA ALA A 246 -12.23 9.45 26.98
C ALA A 246 -10.79 9.88 27.31
N GLU A 247 -9.95 8.97 27.82
CA GLU A 247 -8.53 9.26 28.06
C GLU A 247 -7.74 9.36 26.75
N LEU A 248 -8.13 8.61 25.70
CA LEU A 248 -7.52 8.74 24.37
C LEU A 248 -7.82 10.10 23.74
N ILE A 249 -9.08 10.54 23.77
CA ILE A 249 -9.47 11.88 23.31
C ILE A 249 -8.72 12.97 24.10
N LEU A 250 -8.57 12.78 25.41
CA LEU A 250 -7.81 13.71 26.25
C LEU A 250 -6.32 13.81 25.85
N LEU A 251 -5.71 12.73 25.37
CA LEU A 251 -4.30 12.76 24.94
C LEU A 251 -4.09 13.66 23.71
N ASP A 252 -5.06 13.71 22.79
CA ASP A 252 -5.00 14.57 21.60
C ASP A 252 -5.05 16.06 21.98
N ASP A 253 -5.87 16.42 22.97
CA ASP A 253 -6.04 17.81 23.44
C ASP A 253 -4.97 18.25 24.47
N LEU A 254 -4.11 17.33 24.92
CA LEU A 254 -3.28 17.52 26.11
C LEU A 254 -2.29 18.70 25.98
N SER A 255 -1.71 18.87 24.79
CA SER A 255 -0.76 19.96 24.51
C SER A 255 -1.42 21.34 24.60
N GLN A 256 -2.66 21.45 24.11
CA GLN A 256 -3.43 22.69 24.16
C GLN A 256 -3.85 23.03 25.60
N GLU A 257 -4.27 22.02 26.37
CA GLU A 257 -4.62 22.20 27.78
C GLU A 257 -3.40 22.52 28.67
N ALA A 258 -2.23 21.94 28.37
CA ALA A 258 -0.97 22.29 29.03
C ALA A 258 -0.57 23.75 28.78
N PHE A 259 -0.80 24.26 27.57
CA PHE A 259 -0.61 25.67 27.26
C PHE A 259 -1.55 26.57 28.09
N ASN A 260 -2.81 26.16 28.28
CA ASN A 260 -3.84 26.89 29.02
C ASN A 260 -3.72 26.81 30.55
N THR A 261 -2.76 26.03 31.08
CA THR A 261 -2.53 25.90 32.53
C THR A 261 -2.19 27.26 33.16
N SER A 262 -2.71 27.53 34.36
CA SER A 262 -2.56 28.85 34.98
C SER A 262 -1.11 29.18 35.34
N PRO A 263 -0.73 30.47 35.41
CA PRO A 263 0.64 30.86 35.79
C PRO A 263 1.08 30.31 37.15
N ASP A 264 0.20 30.30 38.16
CA ASP A 264 0.50 29.77 39.50
C ASP A 264 0.77 28.26 39.50
N GLU A 265 0.04 27.52 38.67
CA GLU A 265 0.27 26.09 38.47
C GLU A 265 1.58 25.84 37.74
N LYS A 266 1.87 26.61 36.68
CA LYS A 266 3.16 26.56 35.96
C LYS A 266 4.33 26.83 36.88
N LEU A 267 4.25 27.84 37.74
CA LEU A 267 5.26 28.15 38.78
C LEU A 267 5.49 26.97 39.72
N SER A 268 4.40 26.36 40.21
CA SER A 268 4.44 25.22 41.11
C SER A 268 5.04 23.98 40.45
N LEU A 269 4.67 23.72 39.20
CA LEU A 269 5.16 22.58 38.41
C LEU A 269 6.62 22.76 38.01
N TYR A 270 7.05 23.98 37.71
CA TYR A 270 8.46 24.30 37.44
C TYR A 270 9.32 24.06 38.69
N TYR A 271 8.81 24.44 39.88
CA TYR A 271 9.46 24.10 41.16
C TYR A 271 9.54 22.59 41.39
N ILE A 272 8.46 21.84 41.12
CA ILE A 272 8.42 20.38 41.24
C ILE A 272 9.44 19.74 40.30
N ALA A 273 9.50 20.18 39.04
CA ALA A 273 10.46 19.72 38.05
C ALA A 273 11.89 20.02 38.51
N GLY A 274 12.17 21.20 39.06
CA GLY A 274 13.49 21.52 39.63
C GLY A 274 13.86 20.65 40.84
N TYR A 275 12.90 20.28 41.68
CA TYR A 275 13.13 19.30 42.74
C TYR A 275 13.49 17.92 42.17
N ILE A 276 12.81 17.49 41.11
CA ILE A 276 13.10 16.21 40.44
C ILE A 276 14.51 16.25 39.83
N SER A 277 14.89 17.33 39.15
CA SER A 277 16.25 17.52 38.61
C SER A 277 17.31 17.49 39.70
N SER A 278 17.07 18.06 40.88
CA SER A 278 18.03 17.98 41.99
C SER A 278 18.29 16.54 42.48
N LYS A 279 17.35 15.61 42.24
CA LYS A 279 17.47 14.19 42.55
C LYS A 279 17.96 13.34 41.38
N HIS A 280 17.85 13.85 40.16
CA HIS A 280 18.18 13.21 38.89
C HIS A 280 18.90 14.23 38.01
N ARG A 281 20.22 14.36 38.25
CA ARG A 281 21.05 15.45 37.70
C ARG A 281 21.09 15.45 36.16
N GLU A 282 20.88 14.29 35.54
CA GLU A 282 20.78 14.12 34.10
C GLU A 282 19.57 14.86 33.48
N LEU A 283 18.59 15.26 34.29
CA LEU A 283 17.41 16.03 33.87
C LEU A 283 17.52 17.52 34.26
N ALA A 284 18.69 17.97 34.70
CA ALA A 284 18.94 19.36 35.06
C ALA A 284 19.41 20.18 33.85
N SER A 285 19.04 21.45 33.83
CA SER A 285 19.63 22.47 32.96
C SER A 285 20.72 23.23 33.73
N ASN A 286 21.82 23.54 33.05
CA ASN A 286 22.90 24.36 33.61
C ASN A 286 22.50 25.84 33.77
N GLU A 287 21.48 26.29 33.03
CA GLU A 287 21.00 27.67 33.05
C GLU A 287 19.48 27.75 33.34
N PRO A 288 19.03 28.80 34.05
CA PRO A 288 17.61 29.09 34.19
C PRO A 288 17.02 29.41 32.83
N ALA A 289 15.88 28.79 32.48
CA ALA A 289 15.14 29.19 31.29
C ALA A 289 14.69 30.66 31.41
N ASN A 290 14.70 31.40 30.29
CA ASN A 290 14.22 32.79 30.26
C ASN A 290 12.68 32.85 30.28
N ILE A 291 12.09 32.31 31.35
CA ILE A 291 10.66 32.23 31.59
C ILE A 291 10.36 32.74 33.00
N PRO A 292 9.20 33.37 33.25
CA PRO A 292 8.84 33.93 34.57
C PRO A 292 8.98 32.93 35.73
N GLU A 293 8.81 31.64 35.44
CA GLU A 293 8.87 30.54 36.39
C GLU A 293 10.27 30.30 36.97
N SER A 294 11.32 30.66 36.24
CA SER A 294 12.70 30.49 36.71
C SER A 294 13.08 31.50 37.80
N MET A 295 12.53 32.72 37.74
CA MET A 295 12.72 33.76 38.77
C MET A 295 12.10 33.33 40.10
N TYR A 296 10.92 32.70 40.06
CA TYR A 296 10.26 32.20 41.26
C TYR A 296 11.06 31.10 41.97
N VAL A 297 11.62 30.16 41.20
CA VAL A 297 12.48 29.10 41.74
C VAL A 297 13.74 29.66 42.42
N GLN A 298 14.32 30.74 41.88
CA GLN A 298 15.46 31.42 42.52
C GLN A 298 15.10 32.00 43.88
N THR A 299 13.92 32.61 44.03
CA THR A 299 13.48 33.17 45.33
C THR A 299 13.26 32.12 46.42
N LEU A 300 12.92 30.89 46.03
CA LEU A 300 12.65 29.78 46.95
C LEU A 300 13.87 28.87 47.19
N ASN A 301 14.94 29.04 46.43
CA ASN A 301 16.10 28.17 46.51
C ASN A 301 16.87 28.40 47.83
N ARG A 302 17.05 27.33 48.61
CA ARG A 302 17.86 27.32 49.85
C ARG A 302 19.21 26.62 49.68
N GLY A 303 19.73 26.58 48.45
CA GLY A 303 21.05 26.02 48.13
C GLY A 303 21.06 24.57 47.62
N GLY A 304 19.89 23.99 47.30
CA GLY A 304 19.77 22.58 46.88
C GLY A 304 18.84 22.30 45.70
N LEU A 305 18.21 23.33 45.13
CA LEU A 305 17.28 23.21 44.01
C LEU A 305 18.01 23.45 42.68
N GLN A 306 17.75 22.63 41.67
CA GLN A 306 18.30 22.78 40.32
C GLN A 306 17.22 23.24 39.34
N PHE A 307 17.63 23.81 38.21
CA PHE A 307 16.70 24.15 37.14
C PHE A 307 16.39 22.92 36.30
N PRO A 308 15.11 22.64 35.99
CA PRO A 308 14.76 21.54 35.09
C PRO A 308 15.08 21.90 33.64
N CYS A 309 15.39 20.89 32.82
CA CYS A 309 15.39 21.08 31.38
C CYS A 309 13.95 21.33 30.87
N THR A 310 13.82 22.01 29.72
CA THR A 310 12.53 22.37 29.11
C THR A 310 11.63 21.14 28.92
N ASN A 311 12.22 20.03 28.45
CA ASN A 311 11.47 18.79 28.20
C ASN A 311 10.93 18.15 29.49
N LEU A 312 11.65 18.25 30.61
CA LEU A 312 11.14 17.78 31.92
C LEU A 312 10.01 18.67 32.44
N PHE A 313 10.09 19.98 32.22
CA PHE A 313 9.02 20.89 32.59
C PHE A 313 7.76 20.63 31.76
N ASN A 314 7.90 20.48 30.44
CA ASN A 314 6.79 20.11 29.55
C ASN A 314 6.18 18.77 29.93
N LEU A 315 6.99 17.75 30.24
CA LEU A 315 6.51 16.48 30.75
C LEU A 315 5.71 16.64 32.05
N SER A 316 6.17 17.49 32.97
CA SER A 316 5.50 17.75 34.24
C SER A 316 4.15 18.45 34.05
N LEU A 317 4.05 19.34 33.05
CA LEU A 317 2.79 20.00 32.65
C LEU A 317 1.80 18.99 32.05
N LEU A 318 2.23 18.21 31.06
CA LEU A 318 1.40 17.19 30.41
C LEU A 318 0.92 16.15 31.43
N ALA A 319 1.81 15.70 32.32
CA ALA A 319 1.45 14.79 33.40
C ALA A 319 0.42 15.40 34.35
N TYR A 320 0.58 16.67 34.71
CA TYR A 320 -0.37 17.38 35.57
C TYR A 320 -1.75 17.48 34.94
N VAL A 321 -1.83 17.96 33.70
CA VAL A 321 -3.10 18.12 32.98
C VAL A 321 -3.79 16.78 32.82
N PHE A 322 -3.06 15.73 32.41
CA PHE A 322 -3.63 14.40 32.27
C PHE A 322 -4.20 13.90 33.61
N PHE A 323 -3.46 14.12 34.70
CA PHE A 323 -3.86 13.70 36.04
C PHE A 323 -5.13 14.40 36.55
N ILE A 324 -5.31 15.69 36.28
CA ILE A 324 -6.47 16.45 36.76
C ILE A 324 -7.71 16.31 35.86
N LYS A 325 -7.51 16.07 34.56
CA LYS A 325 -8.59 16.01 33.56
C LYS A 325 -9.09 14.60 33.31
N THR A 326 -8.31 13.56 33.64
CA THR A 326 -8.77 12.19 33.45
C THR A 326 -10.03 11.91 34.29
N PRO A 327 -11.10 11.36 33.70
CA PRO A 327 -12.30 10.97 34.45
C PRO A 327 -12.07 9.71 35.30
N GLU A 328 -10.96 9.00 35.08
CA GLU A 328 -10.68 7.71 35.72
C GLU A 328 -9.81 7.85 36.97
N ARG A 329 -10.07 6.96 37.95
CA ARG A 329 -9.17 6.84 39.11
C ARG A 329 -7.86 6.18 38.69
N LEU A 330 -6.78 6.96 38.71
CA LEU A 330 -5.43 6.49 38.42
C LEU A 330 -4.81 5.76 39.62
N CYS A 331 -4.37 4.52 39.41
CA CYS A 331 -3.43 3.88 40.33
C CYS A 331 -2.00 4.30 39.96
N ARG A 332 -1.10 4.37 40.95
CA ARG A 332 0.29 4.81 40.77
C ARG A 332 1.00 4.12 39.60
N ASN A 333 0.90 2.80 39.53
CA ASN A 333 1.60 2.02 38.51
C ASN A 333 0.99 2.18 37.11
N ARG A 334 -0.33 2.40 37.01
CA ARG A 334 -1.01 2.72 35.74
C ARG A 334 -0.54 4.07 35.23
N PHE A 335 -0.49 5.06 36.11
CA PHE A 335 -0.08 6.41 35.71
C PHE A 335 1.39 6.46 35.29
N ILE A 336 2.30 5.79 36.01
CA ILE A 336 3.70 5.68 35.59
C ILE A 336 3.81 5.06 34.19
N LYS A 337 3.08 3.98 33.91
CA LYS A 337 3.08 3.33 32.59
C LYS A 337 2.60 4.26 31.48
N ILE A 338 1.54 5.03 31.71
CA ILE A 338 1.06 6.04 30.75
C ILE A 338 2.12 7.10 30.49
N LEU A 339 2.79 7.59 31.55
CA LEU A 339 3.84 8.60 31.44
C LEU A 339 5.13 8.08 30.79
N GLU A 340 5.39 6.77 30.78
CA GLU A 340 6.54 6.17 30.07
C GLU A 340 6.45 6.45 28.56
N ASP A 341 5.25 6.62 28.00
CA ASP A 341 5.03 6.85 26.57
C ASP A 341 5.03 8.33 26.17
N PHE A 342 4.84 9.24 27.13
CA PHE A 342 4.70 10.69 26.87
C PHE A 342 5.90 11.29 26.11
N PRO A 343 7.17 10.93 26.40
CA PRO A 343 8.28 11.46 25.63
C PRO A 343 8.19 11.14 24.14
N GLN A 344 7.72 9.96 23.77
CA GLN A 344 7.56 9.57 22.37
C GLN A 344 6.32 10.23 21.76
N LEU A 345 5.18 10.19 22.46
CA LEU A 345 3.90 10.73 21.98
C LEU A 345 3.95 12.24 21.73
N PHE A 346 4.69 12.99 22.56
CA PHE A 346 4.77 14.45 22.49
C PHE A 346 6.13 14.96 22.03
N HIS A 347 6.94 14.09 21.41
CA HIS A 347 8.26 14.43 20.85
C HIS A 347 9.19 15.15 21.84
N LEU A 348 9.17 14.74 23.11
CA LEU A 348 10.07 15.27 24.13
C LEU A 348 11.40 14.53 24.04
N GLU A 349 12.46 15.22 23.65
CA GLU A 349 13.84 14.68 23.65
C GLU A 349 14.31 14.51 25.11
N LEU A 350 13.84 13.45 25.76
CA LEU A 350 14.05 13.20 27.18
C LEU A 350 14.19 11.70 27.45
N ASN A 351 15.37 11.30 27.91
CA ASN A 351 15.58 9.94 28.42
C ASN A 351 15.24 9.90 29.92
N ILE A 352 13.96 9.71 30.25
CA ILE A 352 13.50 9.71 31.63
C ILE A 352 13.46 8.30 32.23
N GLN A 353 14.15 8.12 33.36
CA GLN A 353 14.13 6.85 34.07
C GLN A 353 12.87 6.68 34.93
N LYS A 354 12.41 5.44 35.09
CA LYS A 354 11.25 5.07 35.90
C LYS A 354 11.22 5.66 37.34
N PRO A 355 12.35 5.79 38.07
CA PRO A 355 12.36 6.45 39.37
C PRO A 355 12.01 7.95 39.32
N ALA A 356 12.30 8.66 38.23
CA ALA A 356 11.91 10.06 38.04
C ALA A 356 10.40 10.18 37.78
N LEU A 357 9.85 9.36 36.90
CA LEU A 357 8.40 9.24 36.68
C LEU A 357 7.66 8.92 37.97
N ALA A 358 8.18 7.97 38.75
CA ALA A 358 7.62 7.62 40.05
C ALA A 358 7.60 8.82 41.03
N ARG A 359 8.58 9.73 40.97
CA ARG A 359 8.58 10.96 41.79
C ARG A 359 7.50 11.94 41.32
N ILE A 360 7.36 12.17 40.02
CA ILE A 360 6.28 13.00 39.44
C ILE A 360 4.93 12.47 39.89
N THR A 361 4.66 11.19 39.63
CA THR A 361 3.41 10.52 40.03
C THR A 361 3.16 10.62 41.53
N ASN A 362 4.16 10.35 42.37
CA ASN A 362 4.01 10.43 43.82
C ASN A 362 3.69 11.85 44.30
N ILE A 363 4.29 12.88 43.69
CA ILE A 363 4.05 14.28 44.06
C ILE A 363 2.61 14.67 43.70
N LEU A 364 2.16 14.33 42.47
CA LEU A 364 0.80 14.59 42.02
C LEU A 364 -0.23 13.85 42.89
N MET A 365 -0.04 12.54 43.11
CA MET A 365 -0.97 11.74 43.91
C MET A 365 -0.99 12.15 45.39
N LYS A 366 0.16 12.47 46.02
CA LYS A 366 0.21 12.85 47.45
C LYS A 366 -0.39 14.23 47.70
N ARG A 367 -0.19 15.21 46.82
CA ARG A 367 -0.68 16.59 47.04
C ARG A 367 -2.15 16.79 46.66
N PHE A 368 -2.69 16.02 45.72
CA PHE A 368 -4.08 16.16 45.29
C PHE A 368 -5.05 15.19 45.99
N ALA A 369 -4.56 14.08 46.56
CA ALA A 369 -5.37 13.28 47.49
C ALA A 369 -5.79 14.08 48.75
N SER A 370 -4.98 15.05 49.18
CA SER A 370 -5.32 15.95 50.29
C SER A 370 -6.31 17.06 49.94
N TYR A 371 -6.50 17.40 48.66
CA TYR A 371 -7.39 18.50 48.24
C TYR A 371 -8.87 18.08 48.24
N HIS A 372 -9.16 16.82 47.87
CA HIS A 372 -10.52 16.27 47.87
C HIS A 372 -11.06 15.87 49.25
N ALA A 373 -10.19 15.70 50.26
CA ALA A 373 -10.63 15.41 51.62
C ALA A 373 -11.16 16.66 52.36
N THR A 374 -10.81 17.87 51.88
CA THR A 374 -11.11 19.15 52.57
C THR A 374 -12.22 19.97 51.93
N THR A 375 -12.82 19.53 50.82
CA THR A 375 -13.83 20.31 50.08
C THR A 375 -15.29 19.98 50.43
N ASN A 376 -15.53 19.29 51.55
CA ASN A 376 -16.89 18.98 52.04
C ASN A 376 -17.43 19.92 53.12
N GLU A 377 -16.80 21.06 53.39
CA GLU A 377 -17.40 22.11 54.22
C GLU A 377 -17.25 23.47 53.55
N GLY A 378 -18.40 24.09 53.25
CA GLY A 378 -18.47 25.35 52.54
C GLY A 378 -17.84 26.51 53.30
N GLN A 379 -17.00 27.27 52.60
CA GLN A 379 -17.00 28.74 52.54
C GLN A 379 -15.77 29.21 51.77
N ASP A 380 -15.97 30.26 50.97
CA ASP A 380 -14.92 31.03 50.30
C ASP A 380 -13.69 31.29 51.17
N ARG A 381 -12.51 30.88 50.67
CA ARG A 381 -11.26 31.64 50.64
C ARG A 381 -10.15 30.83 49.97
N ARG A 382 -9.65 31.34 48.83
CA ARG A 382 -8.33 30.98 48.29
C ARG A 382 -7.27 31.19 49.38
N LYS A 383 -6.84 30.11 50.04
CA LYS A 383 -5.64 30.10 50.87
C LYS A 383 -4.56 29.30 50.14
N ILE A 384 -3.59 30.04 49.61
CA ILE A 384 -2.31 29.50 49.16
C ILE A 384 -1.67 28.78 50.36
N ALA A 385 -1.63 27.45 50.33
CA ALA A 385 -0.94 26.67 51.35
C ALA A 385 0.57 26.84 51.15
N LYS A 386 1.22 27.47 52.14
CA LYS A 386 2.67 27.68 52.23
C LYS A 386 3.43 26.37 51.95
N LEU A 387 4.27 26.41 50.91
CA LEU A 387 5.32 25.42 50.65
C LEU A 387 6.46 25.58 51.67
N SER A 388 6.27 25.06 52.89
CA SER A 388 7.35 24.57 53.77
C SER A 388 6.80 24.17 55.14
N SER A 389 6.72 22.86 55.39
CA SER A 389 7.03 22.32 56.71
C SER A 389 7.46 20.88 56.54
N SER A 390 8.76 20.69 56.56
CA SER A 390 9.39 19.45 57.02
C SER A 390 8.94 19.20 58.45
N THR A 391 8.01 18.27 58.65
CA THR A 391 7.82 17.66 59.97
C THR A 391 8.98 16.69 60.14
N ASN A 392 10.02 17.14 60.83
CA ASN A 392 11.01 16.24 61.42
C ASN A 392 10.28 15.32 62.39
N LYS A 393 10.35 14.00 62.13
CA LYS A 393 10.16 12.99 63.17
C LYS A 393 11.55 12.67 63.72
N GLN A 394 11.79 13.05 64.97
CA GLN A 394 12.52 12.20 65.91
C GLN A 394 11.51 11.26 66.54
#